data_AF-A0AAE3K5R8-F1
#
_entry.id   AF-A0AAE3K5R8-F1
#
_cell.length_a   1.000
_cell.length_b   1.000
_cell.length_c   1.000
_cell.angle_alpha   90.00
_cell.angle_beta   90.00
_cell.angle_gamma   90.00
#
_symmetry.space_group_name_H-M   'P 1'
#
loop_
_entity.id
_entity.type
_entity.pdbx_description
1 polymer ?
#
loop_
_entity_poly.entity_id
_entity_poly.type
_entity_poly.pdbx_seq_one_letter_code
_entity_poly.pdbx_strand_id
1 'polypeptide(L)'
;MSTKDDAESALRSHVTKVKEDLMTGVSFMIPFVTIGGIFLAVGFMVAELPFTAGDTETLFEETGSLGWYLGEIGVLGLEIMIPILGAYIAYAIADKPGLAPGFILAYAIQQPHIVEAAGETVGFTADGATAGFLGAIAAGLLAGYVARWMKSWSVPSMLKPMMPILVIPVLTVALLAPLVVFGLGVPIAIVDDALTSTLDGMQGANAALLGVILGAMMAFDMGGPVNKVAYVFGVALVADGITGPMAAVMIAGMTPPLGLAVSNLAFPHKYPDEMRENAIAAIPMGLSFITEGAIPYAAADPLRVIPSIMVGSATAAATALTLGVGMPAPHGGIFVVVLAENVLGFLGAIVLGTVVTAAMVTLLKPDQAAVDSVEATAD
;
A
#
# COMPACT_ATOMS: atom_id res chain seq x y z
N MET A 1 -26.40 -32.56 13.36
CA MET A 1 -25.55 -32.72 12.16
C MET A 1 -25.39 -31.33 11.57
N SER A 2 -24.26 -30.68 11.84
CA SER A 2 -23.87 -29.49 11.07
C SER A 2 -23.51 -30.00 9.68
N THR A 3 -24.24 -29.55 8.67
CA THR A 3 -24.02 -30.00 7.29
C THR A 3 -22.71 -29.41 6.78
N LYS A 4 -22.10 -30.05 5.79
CA LYS A 4 -20.86 -29.57 5.14
C LYS A 4 -20.99 -28.10 4.70
N ASP A 5 -22.20 -27.68 4.34
CA ASP A 5 -22.54 -26.32 3.92
C ASP A 5 -22.47 -25.30 5.08
N ASP A 6 -22.79 -25.69 6.32
CA ASP A 6 -22.66 -24.84 7.50
C ASP A 6 -21.18 -24.56 7.83
N ALA A 7 -20.34 -25.59 7.72
CA ALA A 7 -18.89 -25.47 7.95
C ALA A 7 -18.23 -24.62 6.86
N GLU A 8 -18.65 -24.78 5.60
CA GLU A 8 -18.16 -23.96 4.48
C GLU A 8 -18.60 -22.50 4.61
N SER A 9 -19.84 -22.25 5.01
CA SER A 9 -20.36 -20.90 5.29
C SER A 9 -19.62 -20.23 6.45
N ALA A 10 -19.39 -20.95 7.55
CA ALA A 10 -18.65 -20.45 8.70
C ALA A 10 -17.18 -20.13 8.35
N LEU A 11 -16.53 -20.99 7.55
CA LEU A 11 -15.16 -20.74 7.07
C LEU A 11 -15.11 -19.50 6.17
N ARG A 12 -16.03 -19.38 5.20
CA ARG A 12 -16.11 -18.19 4.33
C ARG A 12 -16.32 -16.92 5.14
N SER A 13 -17.24 -16.93 6.10
CA SER A 13 -17.48 -15.81 7.01
C SER A 13 -16.22 -15.44 7.80
N HIS A 14 -15.49 -16.43 8.32
CA HIS A 14 -14.27 -16.20 9.08
C HIS A 14 -13.15 -15.60 8.20
N VAL A 15 -12.95 -16.14 6.99
CA VAL A 15 -11.95 -15.63 6.04
C VAL A 15 -12.28 -14.19 5.62
N THR A 16 -13.55 -13.90 5.33
CA THR A 16 -14.00 -12.54 5.01
C THR A 16 -13.71 -11.59 6.17
N LYS A 17 -13.99 -12.01 7.41
CA LYS A 17 -13.72 -11.20 8.59
C LYS A 17 -12.22 -10.92 8.79
N VAL A 18 -11.38 -11.93 8.66
CA VAL A 18 -9.91 -11.73 8.76
C VAL A 18 -9.43 -10.77 7.68
N LYS A 19 -9.94 -10.89 6.44
CA LYS A 19 -9.65 -9.93 5.37
C LYS A 19 -10.07 -8.51 5.77
N GLU A 20 -11.26 -8.31 6.32
CA GLU A 20 -11.74 -7.00 6.79
C GLU A 20 -10.85 -6.43 7.91
N ASP A 21 -10.42 -7.28 8.85
CA ASP A 21 -9.51 -6.89 9.94
C ASP A 21 -8.16 -6.40 9.38
N LEU A 22 -7.60 -7.12 8.39
CA LEU A 22 -6.37 -6.72 7.69
C LEU A 22 -6.54 -5.42 6.91
N MET A 23 -7.65 -5.29 6.16
CA MET A 23 -7.94 -4.10 5.37
C MET A 23 -8.18 -2.86 6.24
N THR A 24 -8.68 -3.06 7.47
CA THR A 24 -8.78 -1.99 8.48
C THR A 24 -7.39 -1.50 8.85
N GLY A 25 -6.47 -2.40 9.21
CA GLY A 25 -5.07 -2.06 9.47
C GLY A 25 -4.43 -1.24 8.36
N VAL A 26 -4.54 -1.73 7.12
CA VAL A 26 -4.00 -1.05 5.93
C VAL A 26 -4.59 0.35 5.78
N SER A 27 -5.92 0.49 5.91
CA SER A 27 -6.58 1.78 5.70
C SER A 27 -6.20 2.84 6.74
N PHE A 28 -5.95 2.44 7.99
CA PHE A 28 -5.48 3.34 9.03
C PHE A 28 -3.97 3.65 8.96
N MET A 29 -3.19 2.78 8.31
CA MET A 29 -1.78 3.03 8.03
C MET A 29 -1.57 4.07 6.92
N ILE A 30 -2.37 4.04 5.85
CA ILE A 30 -2.20 4.90 4.65
C ILE A 30 -1.99 6.39 5.00
N PRO A 31 -2.78 7.04 5.89
CA PRO A 31 -2.56 8.44 6.22
C PRO A 31 -1.15 8.76 6.76
N PHE A 32 -0.53 7.83 7.51
CA PHE A 32 0.84 7.99 8.00
C PHE A 32 1.85 7.92 6.87
N VAL A 33 1.63 6.99 5.93
CA VAL A 33 2.42 6.86 4.70
C VAL A 33 2.33 8.12 3.84
N THR A 34 1.13 8.68 3.70
CA THR A 34 0.92 9.92 2.94
C THR A 34 1.64 11.09 3.58
N ILE A 35 1.52 11.28 4.90
CA ILE A 35 2.25 12.34 5.62
C ILE A 35 3.76 12.12 5.48
N GLY A 36 4.24 10.91 5.80
CA GLY A 36 5.65 10.56 5.76
C GLY A 36 6.27 10.77 4.38
N GLY A 37 5.64 10.22 3.34
CA GLY A 37 6.09 10.34 1.96
C GLY A 37 6.11 11.78 1.44
N ILE A 38 5.06 12.57 1.70
CA ILE A 38 4.99 13.97 1.24
C ILE A 38 6.00 14.85 1.97
N PHE A 39 6.13 14.73 3.29
CA PHE A 39 7.09 15.52 4.05
C PHE A 39 8.53 15.19 3.67
N LEU A 40 8.85 13.90 3.53
CA LEU A 40 10.15 13.46 3.05
C LEU A 40 10.43 14.02 1.65
N ALA A 41 9.43 13.98 0.77
CA ALA A 41 9.53 14.51 -0.58
C ALA A 41 9.82 16.01 -0.63
N VAL A 42 9.07 16.79 0.14
CA VAL A 42 9.30 18.24 0.22
C VAL A 42 10.65 18.53 0.88
N GLY A 43 11.08 17.73 1.84
CA GLY A 43 12.41 17.82 2.45
C GLY A 43 13.53 17.73 1.41
N PHE A 44 13.49 16.69 0.56
CA PHE A 44 14.42 16.54 -0.55
C PHE A 44 14.32 17.67 -1.57
N MET A 45 13.10 18.08 -1.97
CA MET A 45 12.92 19.23 -2.89
C MET A 45 13.53 20.52 -2.35
N VAL A 46 13.40 20.75 -1.04
CA VAL A 46 13.98 21.92 -0.38
C VAL A 46 15.50 21.82 -0.37
N ALA A 47 16.07 20.64 -0.13
CA ALA A 47 17.52 20.45 -0.13
C ALA A 47 18.16 20.73 -1.50
N GLU A 48 17.46 20.48 -2.61
CA GLU A 48 17.95 20.78 -3.96
C GLU A 48 17.88 22.27 -4.36
N LEU A 49 17.33 23.15 -3.52
CA LEU A 49 17.20 24.55 -3.88
C LEU A 49 18.59 25.23 -3.96
N PRO A 50 18.85 26.12 -4.93
CA PRO A 50 20.17 26.73 -5.13
C PRO A 50 20.71 27.56 -3.95
N PHE A 51 19.86 27.83 -2.96
CA PHE A 51 20.11 28.71 -1.82
C PHE A 51 20.01 27.96 -0.48
N THR A 52 19.86 26.63 -0.49
CA THR A 52 19.97 25.78 0.71
C THR A 52 21.38 25.23 0.84
N ALA A 53 21.79 24.95 2.08
CA ALA A 53 23.02 24.21 2.35
C ALA A 53 22.72 22.71 2.21
N GLY A 54 23.53 22.01 1.40
CA GLY A 54 23.39 20.58 1.15
C GLY A 54 22.70 20.22 -0.16
N ASP A 55 22.52 18.93 -0.37
CA ASP A 55 21.75 18.30 -1.45
C ASP A 55 20.91 17.13 -0.89
N THR A 56 20.34 16.31 -1.77
CA THR A 56 19.53 15.15 -1.36
C THR A 56 20.36 14.07 -0.64
N GLU A 57 21.66 13.96 -0.91
CA GLU A 57 22.55 13.00 -0.25
C GLU A 57 22.88 13.46 1.17
N THR A 58 23.04 14.77 1.38
CA THR A 58 23.38 15.35 2.70
C THR A 58 22.17 15.80 3.52
N LEU A 59 20.93 15.52 3.08
CA LEU A 59 19.69 15.98 3.72
C LEU A 59 19.68 15.76 5.25
N PHE A 60 20.09 14.56 5.68
CA PHE A 60 20.06 14.16 7.09
C PHE A 60 21.31 14.58 7.87
N GLU A 61 22.36 15.05 7.19
CA GLU A 61 23.58 15.56 7.83
C GLU A 61 23.44 17.04 8.20
N GLU A 62 22.68 17.80 7.43
CA GLU A 62 22.42 19.24 7.61
C GLU A 62 21.39 19.53 8.71
N THR A 63 21.71 19.09 9.93
CA THR A 63 20.85 19.20 11.12
C THR A 63 20.43 20.66 11.37
N GLY A 64 19.13 20.89 11.56
CA GLY A 64 18.57 22.21 11.82
C GLY A 64 18.20 23.01 10.57
N SER A 65 18.48 22.49 9.37
CA SER A 65 17.95 23.04 8.11
C SER A 65 16.44 22.75 7.97
N LEU A 66 15.76 23.51 7.09
CA LEU A 66 14.35 23.25 6.77
C LEU A 66 14.18 21.88 6.07
N GLY A 67 15.12 21.51 5.20
CA GLY A 67 15.14 20.21 4.52
C GLY A 67 15.22 19.08 5.53
N TRP A 68 16.19 19.12 6.45
CA TRP A 68 16.33 18.17 7.54
C TRP A 68 15.05 18.05 8.37
N TYR A 69 14.47 19.17 8.81
CA TYR A 69 13.24 19.16 9.61
C TYR A 69 12.09 18.45 8.89
N LEU A 70 11.90 18.73 7.60
CA LEU A 70 10.85 18.09 6.80
C LEU A 70 11.15 16.61 6.56
N GLY A 71 12.42 16.27 6.29
CA GLY A 71 12.90 14.91 6.13
C GLY A 71 12.64 14.06 7.37
N GLU A 72 12.97 14.56 8.56
CA GLU A 72 12.74 13.89 9.85
C GLU A 72 11.26 13.59 10.11
N ILE A 73 10.38 14.58 9.88
CA ILE A 73 8.92 14.36 9.98
C ILE A 73 8.47 13.28 8.98
N GLY A 74 9.08 13.29 7.79
CA GLY A 74 8.86 12.28 6.77
C GLY A 74 9.22 10.86 7.24
N VAL A 75 10.44 10.68 7.72
CA VAL A 75 10.97 9.41 8.24
C VAL A 75 10.12 8.91 9.41
N LEU A 76 9.78 9.76 10.37
CA LEU A 76 8.92 9.40 11.51
C LEU A 76 7.58 8.85 11.06
N GLY A 77 6.96 9.45 10.02
CA GLY A 77 5.68 8.99 9.47
C GLY A 77 5.79 7.60 8.84
N LEU A 78 6.89 7.31 8.14
CA LEU A 78 7.15 6.01 7.53
C LEU A 78 7.54 4.95 8.57
N GLU A 79 8.30 5.30 9.61
CA GLU A 79 8.70 4.35 10.67
C GLU A 79 7.48 3.82 11.44
N ILE A 80 6.55 4.70 11.81
CA ILE A 80 5.39 4.32 12.62
C ILE A 80 4.27 3.64 11.82
N MET A 81 4.36 3.60 10.48
CA MET A 81 3.32 3.00 9.64
C MET A 81 3.13 1.49 9.93
N ILE A 82 4.23 0.75 10.12
CA ILE A 82 4.21 -0.70 10.40
C ILE A 82 3.60 -1.00 11.79
N PRO A 83 3.99 -0.29 12.88
CA PRO A 83 3.29 -0.38 14.16
C PRO A 83 1.79 -0.04 14.09
N ILE A 84 1.42 0.99 13.31
CA ILE A 84 0.02 1.39 13.14
C ILE A 84 -0.79 0.29 12.44
N LEU A 85 -0.22 -0.39 11.45
CA LEU A 85 -0.85 -1.56 10.83
C LEU A 85 -1.22 -2.61 11.90
N GLY A 86 -0.25 -3.05 12.70
CA GLY A 86 -0.48 -4.06 13.73
C GLY A 86 -1.50 -3.61 14.79
N ALA A 87 -1.43 -2.33 15.19
CA ALA A 87 -2.37 -1.73 16.13
C ALA A 87 -3.82 -1.77 15.61
N TYR A 88 -4.04 -1.38 14.35
CA TYR A 88 -5.39 -1.29 13.79
C TYR A 88 -5.95 -2.63 13.32
N ILE A 89 -5.11 -3.62 13.02
CA ILE A 89 -5.55 -5.03 12.91
C ILE A 89 -6.09 -5.52 14.26
N ALA A 90 -5.33 -5.30 15.34
CA ALA A 90 -5.76 -5.70 16.68
C ALA A 90 -7.03 -4.96 17.13
N TYR A 91 -7.13 -3.66 16.77
CA TYR A 91 -8.32 -2.85 16.99
C TYR A 91 -9.54 -3.38 16.25
N ALA A 92 -9.40 -3.79 14.98
CA ALA A 92 -10.53 -4.34 14.23
C ALA A 92 -11.13 -5.60 14.89
N ILE A 93 -10.28 -6.40 15.55
CA ILE A 93 -10.69 -7.64 16.21
C ILE A 93 -11.26 -7.39 17.63
N ALA A 94 -10.65 -6.48 18.39
CA ALA A 94 -10.88 -6.34 19.83
C ALA A 94 -11.29 -4.93 20.29
N ASP A 95 -11.47 -3.97 19.40
CA ASP A 95 -11.65 -2.54 19.67
C ASP A 95 -10.46 -1.92 20.43
N LYS A 96 -10.70 -0.81 21.13
CA LYS A 96 -9.70 -0.06 21.92
C LYS A 96 -8.75 -0.92 22.79
N PRO A 97 -9.20 -1.99 23.48
CA PRO A 97 -8.31 -2.83 24.29
C PRO A 97 -7.19 -3.53 23.51
N GLY A 98 -7.39 -3.80 22.21
CA GLY A 98 -6.39 -4.45 21.36
C GLY A 98 -5.37 -3.47 20.75
N LEU A 99 -5.71 -2.18 20.69
CA LEU A 99 -4.93 -1.16 19.97
C LEU A 99 -3.49 -1.04 20.50
N ALA A 100 -3.33 -0.75 21.79
CA ALA A 100 -2.00 -0.55 22.38
C ALA A 100 -1.15 -1.83 22.38
N PRO A 101 -1.68 -3.03 22.72
CA PRO A 101 -0.93 -4.26 22.58
C PRO A 101 -0.47 -4.56 21.16
N GLY A 102 -1.35 -4.36 20.17
CA GLY A 102 -1.02 -4.55 18.75
C GLY A 102 0.12 -3.62 18.32
N PHE A 103 0.05 -2.34 18.71
CA PHE A 103 1.10 -1.36 18.44
C PHE A 103 2.44 -1.76 19.06
N ILE A 104 2.46 -2.02 20.38
CA ILE A 104 3.69 -2.29 21.13
C ILE A 104 4.37 -3.56 20.62
N LEU A 105 3.61 -4.63 20.37
CA LEU A 105 4.16 -5.89 19.88
C LEU A 105 4.69 -5.77 18.45
N ALA A 106 3.97 -5.08 17.57
CA ALA A 106 4.44 -4.81 16.20
C ALA A 106 5.68 -3.91 16.19
N TYR A 107 5.71 -2.87 17.04
CA TYR A 107 6.87 -1.98 17.13
C TYR A 107 8.09 -2.68 17.74
N ALA A 108 7.90 -3.54 18.75
CA ALA A 108 9.00 -4.26 19.39
C ALA A 108 9.78 -5.14 18.40
N ILE A 109 9.09 -5.82 17.47
CA ILE A 109 9.74 -6.64 16.43
C ILE A 109 10.19 -5.83 15.20
N GLN A 110 9.93 -4.52 15.20
CA GLN A 110 10.51 -3.57 14.25
C GLN A 110 11.84 -2.99 14.77
N GLN A 111 12.18 -3.21 16.03
CA GLN A 111 13.43 -2.73 16.63
C GLN A 111 14.56 -3.75 16.37
N PRO A 112 15.59 -3.41 15.56
CA PRO A 112 16.66 -4.36 15.23
C PRO A 112 17.34 -4.91 16.48
N HIS A 113 17.66 -4.04 17.45
CA HIS A 113 18.30 -4.44 18.70
C HIS A 113 17.49 -5.44 19.54
N ILE A 114 16.16 -5.47 19.41
CA ILE A 114 15.30 -6.45 20.10
C ILE A 114 15.33 -7.78 19.35
N VAL A 115 15.23 -7.75 18.02
CA VAL A 115 15.23 -8.96 17.17
C VAL A 115 16.59 -9.65 17.20
N GLU A 116 17.69 -8.89 17.14
CA GLU A 116 19.06 -9.40 17.27
C GLU A 116 19.27 -10.09 18.62
N ALA A 117 18.95 -9.41 19.72
CA ALA A 117 19.08 -9.98 21.07
C ALA A 117 18.19 -11.24 21.24
N ALA A 118 16.99 -11.24 20.65
CA ALA A 118 16.15 -12.43 20.63
C ALA A 118 16.80 -13.56 19.82
N GLY A 119 17.37 -13.26 18.65
CA GLY A 119 18.07 -14.19 17.78
C GLY A 119 19.20 -14.91 18.49
N GLU A 120 20.06 -14.15 19.20
CA GLU A 120 21.14 -14.71 20.00
C GLU A 120 20.63 -15.74 21.02
N THR A 121 19.50 -15.46 21.67
CA THR A 121 18.93 -16.39 22.67
C THR A 121 18.36 -17.67 22.07
N VAL A 122 17.87 -17.62 20.82
CA VAL A 122 17.31 -18.79 20.11
C VAL A 122 18.32 -19.49 19.19
N GLY A 123 19.55 -18.97 19.10
CA GLY A 123 20.65 -19.56 18.33
C GLY A 123 20.65 -19.23 16.83
N PHE A 124 20.06 -18.09 16.44
CA PHE A 124 20.01 -17.59 15.07
C PHE A 124 20.57 -16.16 14.98
N THR A 125 21.32 -15.86 13.94
CA THR A 125 21.79 -14.50 13.64
C THR A 125 20.76 -13.77 12.79
N ALA A 126 20.40 -12.55 13.18
CA ALA A 126 19.41 -11.70 12.53
C ALA A 126 19.94 -10.26 12.44
N ASP A 127 21.17 -10.10 11.92
CA ASP A 127 21.92 -8.84 11.91
C ASP A 127 21.13 -7.75 11.15
N GLY A 128 20.67 -6.73 11.87
CA GLY A 128 19.88 -5.62 11.33
C GLY A 128 18.47 -5.99 10.86
N ALA A 129 18.07 -7.26 10.95
CA ALA A 129 16.79 -7.73 10.42
C ALA A 129 15.62 -7.32 11.33
N THR A 130 14.50 -6.98 10.71
CA THR A 130 13.25 -6.71 11.41
C THR A 130 12.19 -7.70 10.95
N ALA A 131 11.11 -7.87 11.73
CA ALA A 131 10.01 -8.73 11.28
C ALA A 131 9.13 -8.08 10.20
N GLY A 132 9.38 -6.80 9.87
CA GLY A 132 8.75 -6.07 8.80
C GLY A 132 7.21 -6.10 8.85
N PHE A 133 6.61 -6.00 7.67
CA PHE A 133 5.15 -5.98 7.51
C PHE A 133 4.49 -7.30 7.95
N LEU A 134 5.16 -8.43 7.70
CA LEU A 134 4.69 -9.77 8.09
C LEU A 134 4.57 -9.91 9.61
N GLY A 135 5.57 -9.39 10.32
CA GLY A 135 5.61 -9.33 11.78
C GLY A 135 4.44 -8.52 12.32
N ALA A 136 4.20 -7.34 11.77
CA ALA A 136 3.10 -6.48 12.21
C ALA A 136 1.72 -7.12 11.99
N ILE A 137 1.51 -7.83 10.88
CA ILE A 137 0.28 -8.60 10.66
C ILE A 137 0.14 -9.70 11.73
N ALA A 138 1.18 -10.50 11.94
CA ALA A 138 1.14 -11.60 12.90
C ALA A 138 0.91 -11.09 14.33
N ALA A 139 1.66 -10.07 14.75
CA ALA A 139 1.51 -9.43 16.05
C ALA A 139 0.12 -8.81 16.24
N GLY A 140 -0.39 -8.10 15.23
CA GLY A 140 -1.73 -7.49 15.26
C GLY A 140 -2.85 -8.51 15.38
N LEU A 141 -2.80 -9.59 14.59
CA LEU A 141 -3.79 -10.68 14.67
C LEU A 141 -3.74 -11.36 16.05
N LEU A 142 -2.55 -11.72 16.53
CA LEU A 142 -2.39 -12.37 17.84
C LEU A 142 -2.90 -11.48 18.98
N ALA A 143 -2.47 -10.21 18.99
CA ALA A 143 -2.91 -9.22 19.98
C ALA A 143 -4.42 -9.04 19.97
N GLY A 144 -5.03 -8.91 18.79
CA GLY A 144 -6.47 -8.79 18.62
C GLY A 144 -7.22 -10.01 19.17
N TYR A 145 -6.83 -11.23 18.79
CA TYR A 145 -7.52 -12.43 19.25
C TYR A 145 -7.36 -12.68 20.75
N VAL A 146 -6.17 -12.44 21.30
CA VAL A 146 -5.92 -12.57 22.75
C VAL A 146 -6.70 -11.51 23.52
N ALA A 147 -6.68 -10.25 23.09
CA ALA A 147 -7.45 -9.19 23.73
C ALA A 147 -8.97 -9.48 23.67
N ARG A 148 -9.47 -9.99 22.53
CA ARG A 148 -10.88 -10.42 22.39
C ARG A 148 -11.23 -11.57 23.30
N TRP A 149 -10.33 -12.55 23.47
CA TRP A 149 -10.51 -13.64 24.42
C TRP A 149 -10.59 -13.11 25.85
N MET A 150 -9.73 -12.18 26.26
CA MET A 150 -9.78 -11.56 27.58
C MET A 150 -11.05 -10.71 27.81
N LYS A 151 -11.59 -10.06 26.76
CA LYS A 151 -12.90 -9.38 26.81
C LYS A 151 -14.05 -10.33 27.14
N SER A 152 -13.93 -11.61 26.80
CA SER A 152 -14.96 -12.61 27.07
C SER A 152 -14.98 -13.13 28.51
N TRP A 153 -13.99 -12.75 29.34
CA TRP A 153 -13.91 -13.23 30.71
C TRP A 153 -15.02 -12.66 31.61
N SER A 154 -15.64 -13.54 32.37
CA SER A 154 -16.58 -13.16 33.43
C SER A 154 -15.82 -12.67 34.67
N VAL A 155 -15.78 -11.35 34.87
CA VAL A 155 -15.11 -10.72 36.02
C VAL A 155 -16.12 -10.05 36.98
N PRO A 156 -15.78 -9.91 38.28
CA PRO A 156 -16.58 -9.13 39.23
C PRO A 156 -16.86 -7.71 38.74
N SER A 157 -18.01 -7.14 39.12
CA SER A 157 -18.45 -5.79 38.71
C SER A 157 -17.41 -4.70 39.00
N MET A 158 -16.64 -4.86 40.08
CA MET A 158 -15.55 -3.95 40.48
C MET A 158 -14.41 -3.88 39.44
N LEU A 159 -14.14 -4.97 38.72
CA LEU A 159 -13.03 -5.04 37.76
C LEU A 159 -13.43 -4.63 36.34
N LYS A 160 -14.72 -4.66 36.00
CA LYS A 160 -15.21 -4.35 34.65
C LYS A 160 -14.67 -3.03 34.06
N PRO A 161 -14.59 -1.91 34.82
CA PRO A 161 -14.04 -0.66 34.29
C PRO A 161 -12.53 -0.73 34.00
N MET A 162 -11.80 -1.54 34.75
CA MET A 162 -10.34 -1.69 34.61
C MET A 162 -9.96 -2.67 33.50
N MET A 163 -10.88 -3.56 33.08
CA MET A 163 -10.61 -4.55 32.04
C MET A 163 -10.07 -3.93 30.74
N PRO A 164 -10.80 -3.02 30.05
CA PRO A 164 -10.36 -2.51 28.76
C PRO A 164 -9.17 -1.54 28.84
N ILE A 165 -8.94 -0.92 29.99
CA ILE A 165 -7.94 0.17 30.15
C ILE A 165 -6.60 -0.39 30.66
N LEU A 166 -6.62 -1.35 31.58
CA LEU A 166 -5.43 -1.84 32.27
C LEU A 166 -5.22 -3.33 32.06
N VAL A 167 -6.21 -4.15 32.44
CA VAL A 167 -6.01 -5.61 32.54
C VAL A 167 -5.78 -6.23 31.16
N ILE A 168 -6.67 -5.95 30.20
CA ILE A 168 -6.57 -6.53 28.86
C ILE A 168 -5.29 -6.04 28.16
N PRO A 169 -4.99 -4.73 28.10
CA PRO A 169 -3.76 -4.30 27.42
C PRO A 169 -2.49 -4.88 28.04
N VAL A 170 -2.34 -4.79 29.36
CA VAL A 170 -1.13 -5.25 30.06
C VAL A 170 -0.96 -6.76 29.95
N LEU A 171 -2.02 -7.53 30.19
CA LEU A 171 -1.93 -9.00 30.13
C LEU A 171 -1.73 -9.49 28.69
N THR A 172 -2.29 -8.81 27.69
CA THR A 172 -2.08 -9.18 26.27
C THR A 172 -0.60 -9.05 25.92
N VAL A 173 0.04 -7.92 26.26
CA VAL A 173 1.47 -7.73 26.02
C VAL A 173 2.30 -8.69 26.87
N ALA A 174 2.00 -8.84 28.17
CA ALA A 174 2.76 -9.73 29.04
C ALA A 174 2.73 -11.20 28.57
N LEU A 175 1.59 -11.66 28.06
CA LEU A 175 1.42 -13.01 27.55
C LEU A 175 2.11 -13.19 26.19
N LEU A 176 1.97 -12.22 25.28
CA LEU A 176 2.41 -12.36 23.90
C LEU A 176 3.84 -11.89 23.66
N ALA A 177 4.39 -10.94 24.42
CA ALA A 177 5.72 -10.39 24.16
C ALA A 177 6.80 -11.49 24.11
N PRO A 178 6.86 -12.48 25.03
CA PRO A 178 7.83 -13.56 24.91
C PRO A 178 7.66 -14.38 23.63
N LEU A 179 6.42 -14.69 23.26
CA LEU A 179 6.10 -15.47 22.06
C LEU A 179 6.42 -14.68 20.78
N VAL A 180 6.02 -13.42 20.72
CA VAL A 180 6.16 -12.57 19.54
C VAL A 180 7.63 -12.19 19.34
N VAL A 181 8.38 -11.88 20.39
CA VAL A 181 9.79 -11.48 20.28
C VAL A 181 10.69 -12.70 20.04
N PHE A 182 10.66 -13.69 20.94
CA PHE A 182 11.59 -14.83 20.88
C PHE A 182 11.10 -15.97 20.00
N GLY A 183 9.78 -16.21 19.97
CA GLY A 183 9.21 -17.33 19.23
C GLY A 183 8.95 -17.03 17.75
N LEU A 184 8.45 -15.84 17.43
CA LEU A 184 7.98 -15.50 16.08
C LEU A 184 8.84 -14.43 15.39
N GLY A 185 9.34 -13.44 16.13
CA GLY A 185 10.04 -12.29 15.58
C GLY A 185 11.25 -12.68 14.76
N VAL A 186 12.10 -13.56 15.31
CA VAL A 186 13.32 -14.03 14.63
C VAL A 186 12.99 -14.87 13.38
N PRO A 187 12.13 -15.92 13.43
CA PRO A 187 11.75 -16.64 12.21
C PRO A 187 11.11 -15.75 11.15
N ILE A 188 10.26 -14.80 11.54
CA ILE A 188 9.62 -13.89 10.60
C ILE A 188 10.66 -12.96 9.98
N ALA A 189 11.61 -12.42 10.75
CA ALA A 189 12.67 -11.57 10.23
C ALA A 189 13.56 -12.30 9.21
N ILE A 190 13.87 -13.58 9.44
CA ILE A 190 14.61 -14.41 8.47
C ILE A 190 13.81 -14.60 7.18
N VAL A 191 12.50 -14.83 7.30
CA VAL A 191 11.63 -14.96 6.13
C VAL A 191 11.53 -13.63 5.39
N ASP A 192 11.42 -12.52 6.11
CA ASP A 192 11.34 -11.17 5.55
C ASP A 192 12.62 -10.84 4.76
N ASP A 193 13.80 -11.04 5.37
CA ASP A 193 15.11 -10.86 4.72
C ASP A 193 15.29 -11.73 3.46
N ALA A 194 14.85 -13.00 3.52
CA ALA A 194 14.87 -13.88 2.36
C ALA A 194 13.92 -13.41 1.24
N LEU A 195 12.75 -12.89 1.61
CA LEU A 195 11.78 -12.34 0.66
C LEU A 195 12.29 -11.05 0.03
N THR A 196 12.79 -10.11 0.81
CA THR A 196 13.33 -8.83 0.32
C THR A 196 14.54 -9.07 -0.58
N SER A 197 15.47 -9.95 -0.20
CA SER A 197 16.60 -10.37 -1.04
C SER A 197 16.16 -10.99 -2.36
N THR A 198 15.11 -11.83 -2.34
CA THR A 198 14.56 -12.44 -3.56
C THR A 198 13.93 -11.37 -4.47
N LEU A 199 13.17 -10.45 -3.89
CA LEU A 199 12.50 -9.37 -4.61
C LEU A 199 13.50 -8.37 -5.19
N ASP A 200 14.57 -8.07 -4.47
CA ASP A 200 15.66 -7.24 -4.95
C ASP A 200 16.32 -7.85 -6.21
N GLY A 201 16.58 -9.16 -6.18
CA GLY A 201 17.06 -9.90 -7.36
C GLY A 201 16.08 -9.90 -8.55
N MET A 202 14.76 -9.79 -8.29
CA MET A 202 13.75 -9.68 -9.35
C MET A 202 13.77 -8.32 -10.05
N GLN A 203 14.31 -7.27 -9.43
CA GLN A 203 14.43 -5.94 -10.06
C GLN A 203 15.37 -5.93 -11.28
N GLY A 204 16.19 -6.98 -11.47
CA GLY A 204 16.98 -7.21 -12.68
C GLY A 204 16.32 -8.17 -13.68
N ALA A 205 16.47 -9.48 -13.46
CA ALA A 205 16.13 -10.50 -14.46
C ALA A 205 14.62 -10.63 -14.75
N ASN A 206 13.76 -10.31 -13.77
CA ASN A 206 12.30 -10.48 -13.85
C ASN A 206 11.54 -9.15 -13.68
N ALA A 207 12.23 -8.02 -13.86
CA ALA A 207 11.71 -6.69 -13.57
C ALA A 207 10.39 -6.42 -14.31
N ALA A 208 10.36 -6.78 -15.60
CA ALA A 208 9.16 -6.67 -16.43
C ALA A 208 7.99 -7.49 -15.89
N LEU A 209 8.23 -8.74 -15.47
CA LEU A 209 7.18 -9.63 -14.96
C LEU A 209 6.60 -9.09 -13.64
N LEU A 210 7.46 -8.65 -12.73
CA LEU A 210 7.03 -8.02 -11.48
C LEU A 210 6.15 -6.79 -11.78
N GLY A 211 6.59 -5.96 -12.73
CA GLY A 211 5.86 -4.77 -13.12
C GLY A 211 4.51 -5.08 -13.77
N VAL A 212 4.43 -6.12 -14.61
CA VAL A 212 3.14 -6.56 -15.19
C VAL A 212 2.15 -6.94 -14.08
N ILE A 213 2.59 -7.72 -13.09
CA ILE A 213 1.72 -8.19 -12.00
C ILE A 213 1.26 -7.00 -11.16
N LEU A 214 2.19 -6.18 -10.68
CA LEU A 214 1.87 -5.02 -9.84
C LEU A 214 1.00 -4.01 -10.58
N GLY A 215 1.31 -3.73 -11.84
CA GLY A 215 0.55 -2.78 -12.65
C GLY A 215 -0.88 -3.25 -12.92
N ALA A 216 -1.06 -4.54 -13.24
CA ALA A 216 -2.39 -5.11 -13.42
C ALA A 216 -3.21 -5.09 -12.13
N MET A 217 -2.60 -5.45 -11.00
CA MET A 217 -3.26 -5.40 -9.69
C MET A 217 -3.68 -3.99 -9.29
N MET A 218 -2.82 -3.00 -9.55
CA MET A 218 -3.11 -1.60 -9.23
C MET A 218 -4.35 -1.08 -9.98
N ALA A 219 -4.54 -1.46 -11.24
CA ALA A 219 -5.67 -0.97 -12.03
C ALA A 219 -6.97 -1.79 -11.86
N PHE A 220 -6.89 -3.01 -11.33
CA PHE A 220 -7.98 -3.99 -11.36
C PHE A 220 -9.30 -3.47 -10.76
N ASP A 221 -9.23 -2.85 -9.57
CA ASP A 221 -10.41 -2.40 -8.81
C ASP A 221 -10.31 -0.94 -8.33
N MET A 222 -9.40 -0.14 -8.92
CA MET A 222 -9.34 1.33 -8.82
C MET A 222 -9.51 1.88 -7.39
N GLY A 223 -8.71 1.37 -6.45
CA GLY A 223 -8.77 1.72 -5.02
C GLY A 223 -9.42 0.64 -4.14
N GLY A 224 -9.88 -0.45 -4.75
CA GLY A 224 -10.38 -1.63 -4.06
C GLY A 224 -9.30 -2.49 -3.39
N PRO A 225 -9.66 -3.68 -2.87
CA PRO A 225 -8.74 -4.55 -2.14
C PRO A 225 -7.50 -4.99 -2.93
N VAL A 226 -7.61 -5.29 -4.23
CA VAL A 226 -6.49 -5.77 -5.04
C VAL A 226 -5.47 -4.65 -5.27
N ASN A 227 -5.95 -3.45 -5.60
CA ASN A 227 -5.16 -2.24 -5.69
C ASN A 227 -4.43 -1.95 -4.37
N LYS A 228 -5.15 -1.98 -3.24
CA LYS A 228 -4.55 -1.75 -1.91
C LYS A 228 -3.49 -2.78 -1.55
N VAL A 229 -3.64 -4.04 -1.95
CA VAL A 229 -2.61 -5.06 -1.75
C VAL A 229 -1.35 -4.73 -2.55
N ALA A 230 -1.49 -4.35 -3.83
CA ALA A 230 -0.34 -3.91 -4.63
C ALA A 230 0.34 -2.67 -4.04
N TYR A 231 -0.46 -1.69 -3.59
CA TYR A 231 0.05 -0.50 -2.93
C TYR A 231 0.84 -0.82 -1.67
N VAL A 232 0.26 -1.59 -0.76
CA VAL A 232 0.92 -2.01 0.48
C VAL A 232 2.19 -2.79 0.21
N PHE A 233 2.20 -3.64 -0.81
CA PHE A 233 3.39 -4.36 -1.23
C PHE A 233 4.52 -3.39 -1.66
N GLY A 234 4.20 -2.38 -2.47
CA GLY A 234 5.16 -1.34 -2.84
C GLY A 234 5.68 -0.55 -1.65
N VAL A 235 4.78 -0.10 -0.76
CA VAL A 235 5.13 0.68 0.43
C VAL A 235 5.98 -0.10 1.43
N ALA A 236 5.66 -1.37 1.67
CA ALA A 236 6.41 -2.20 2.60
C ALA A 236 7.88 -2.29 2.20
N LEU A 237 8.15 -2.50 0.91
CA LEU A 237 9.50 -2.63 0.38
C LEU A 237 10.31 -1.34 0.39
N VAL A 238 9.65 -0.17 0.43
CA VAL A 238 10.35 1.11 0.65
C VAL A 238 11.05 1.15 2.00
N ALA A 239 10.43 0.57 3.05
CA ALA A 239 11.04 0.50 4.38
C ALA A 239 12.32 -0.35 4.39
N ASP A 240 12.41 -1.31 3.45
CA ASP A 240 13.57 -2.18 3.25
C ASP A 240 14.56 -1.64 2.20
N GLY A 241 14.37 -0.39 1.74
CA GLY A 241 15.22 0.25 0.74
C GLY A 241 14.99 -0.20 -0.71
N ILE A 242 13.97 -1.04 -0.96
CA ILE A 242 13.60 -1.52 -2.29
C ILE A 242 12.53 -0.61 -2.90
N THR A 243 12.97 0.38 -3.68
CA THR A 243 12.14 1.50 -4.16
C THR A 243 11.44 1.25 -5.50
N GLY A 244 11.90 0.27 -6.29
CA GLY A 244 11.35 -0.06 -7.61
C GLY A 244 9.86 -0.43 -7.59
N PRO A 245 9.42 -1.40 -6.77
CA PRO A 245 8.02 -1.79 -6.67
C PRO A 245 7.08 -0.62 -6.36
N MET A 246 7.50 0.33 -5.51
CA MET A 246 6.72 1.53 -5.22
C MET A 246 6.59 2.44 -6.46
N ALA A 247 7.68 2.63 -7.22
CA ALA A 247 7.60 3.37 -8.49
C ALA A 247 6.62 2.72 -9.47
N ALA A 248 6.69 1.40 -9.61
CA ALA A 248 5.83 0.62 -10.50
C ALA A 248 4.35 0.79 -10.14
N VAL A 249 4.01 0.61 -8.86
CA VAL A 249 2.66 0.81 -8.33
C VAL A 249 2.20 2.25 -8.56
N MET A 250 3.05 3.24 -8.26
CA MET A 250 2.70 4.65 -8.39
C MET A 250 2.37 5.01 -9.85
N ILE A 251 3.28 4.70 -10.77
CA ILE A 251 3.10 4.93 -12.21
C ILE A 251 1.86 4.18 -12.74
N ALA A 252 1.68 2.94 -12.29
CA ALA A 252 0.52 2.13 -12.67
C ALA A 252 -0.80 2.73 -12.20
N GLY A 253 -0.88 3.34 -11.01
CA GLY A 253 -2.13 3.95 -10.54
C GLY A 253 -2.44 5.30 -11.17
N MET A 254 -1.42 6.02 -11.67
CA MET A 254 -1.60 7.26 -12.42
C MET A 254 -2.18 7.01 -13.83
N THR A 255 -1.84 5.86 -14.41
CA THR A 255 -2.13 5.52 -15.82
C THR A 255 -3.63 5.42 -16.17
N PRO A 256 -4.51 4.76 -15.39
CA PRO A 256 -5.92 4.58 -15.73
C PRO A 256 -6.69 5.88 -15.95
N PRO A 257 -6.73 6.83 -15.00
CA PRO A 257 -7.46 8.09 -15.20
C PRO A 257 -6.86 8.94 -16.33
N LEU A 258 -5.53 8.96 -16.49
CA LEU A 258 -4.88 9.70 -17.59
C LEU A 258 -5.25 9.12 -18.96
N GLY A 259 -5.18 7.79 -19.12
CA GLY A 259 -5.50 7.13 -20.38
C GLY A 259 -6.97 7.27 -20.76
N LEU A 260 -7.87 7.20 -19.79
CA LEU A 260 -9.30 7.41 -20.01
C LEU A 260 -9.61 8.87 -20.36
N ALA A 261 -8.96 9.83 -19.70
CA ALA A 261 -9.08 11.24 -20.06
C ALA A 261 -8.62 11.50 -21.50
N VAL A 262 -7.46 10.95 -21.89
CA VAL A 262 -6.93 11.08 -23.26
C VAL A 262 -7.88 10.46 -24.27
N SER A 263 -8.39 9.25 -24.02
CA SER A 263 -9.32 8.59 -24.94
C SER A 263 -10.63 9.38 -25.10
N ASN A 264 -11.23 9.85 -23.99
CA ASN A 264 -12.47 10.62 -24.03
C ASN A 264 -12.30 11.95 -24.76
N LEU A 265 -11.25 12.71 -24.44
CA LEU A 265 -11.02 14.02 -25.07
C LEU A 265 -10.63 13.91 -26.56
N ALA A 266 -9.92 12.85 -26.96
CA ALA A 266 -9.52 12.64 -28.35
C ALA A 266 -10.61 11.99 -29.20
N PHE A 267 -11.44 11.11 -28.62
CA PHE A 267 -12.50 10.37 -29.29
C PHE A 267 -13.85 10.54 -28.57
N PRO A 268 -14.38 11.78 -28.48
CA PRO A 268 -15.58 12.06 -27.69
C PRO A 268 -16.82 11.29 -28.16
N HIS A 269 -16.89 10.92 -29.44
CA HIS A 269 -17.99 10.11 -30.00
C HIS A 269 -18.12 8.69 -29.41
N LYS A 270 -17.14 8.23 -28.62
CA LYS A 270 -17.17 6.93 -27.92
C LYS A 270 -17.74 7.00 -26.51
N TYR A 271 -18.11 8.20 -26.06
CA TYR A 271 -18.54 8.47 -24.70
C TYR A 271 -19.80 9.34 -24.68
N PRO A 272 -20.63 9.25 -23.63
CA PRO A 272 -21.69 10.23 -23.39
C PRO A 272 -21.10 11.62 -23.16
N ASP A 273 -21.79 12.67 -23.64
CA ASP A 273 -21.34 14.07 -23.51
C ASP A 273 -21.08 14.47 -22.04
N GLU A 274 -21.86 13.92 -21.11
CA GLU A 274 -21.75 14.14 -19.67
C GLU A 274 -20.40 13.64 -19.10
N MET A 275 -19.76 12.65 -19.73
CA MET A 275 -18.46 12.15 -19.27
C MET A 275 -17.29 13.08 -19.61
N ARG A 276 -17.50 14.14 -20.39
CA ARG A 276 -16.43 15.08 -20.72
C ARG A 276 -15.89 15.80 -19.48
N GLU A 277 -16.75 16.14 -18.52
CA GLU A 277 -16.31 16.73 -17.25
C GLU A 277 -15.49 15.73 -16.43
N ASN A 278 -15.88 14.45 -16.43
CA ASN A 278 -15.11 13.38 -15.79
C ASN A 278 -13.70 13.25 -16.42
N ALA A 279 -13.57 13.42 -17.73
CA ALA A 279 -12.28 13.40 -18.42
C ALA A 279 -11.36 14.53 -17.95
N ILE A 280 -11.90 15.75 -17.83
CA ILE A 280 -11.14 16.91 -17.37
C ILE A 280 -10.71 16.73 -15.92
N ALA A 281 -11.60 16.23 -15.06
CA ALA A 281 -11.30 15.96 -13.65
C ALA A 281 -10.29 14.80 -13.47
N ALA A 282 -10.30 13.81 -14.36
CA ALA A 282 -9.40 12.66 -14.30
C ALA A 282 -7.92 13.02 -14.53
N ILE A 283 -7.61 14.13 -15.21
CA ILE A 283 -6.22 14.56 -15.43
C ILE A 283 -5.50 14.88 -14.12
N PRO A 284 -5.95 15.86 -13.30
CA PRO A 284 -5.28 16.17 -12.04
C PRO A 284 -5.33 14.99 -11.05
N MET A 285 -6.40 14.18 -11.06
CA MET A 285 -6.46 12.96 -10.24
C MET A 285 -5.37 11.96 -10.63
N GLY A 286 -5.23 11.67 -11.93
CA GLY A 286 -4.20 10.78 -12.43
C GLY A 286 -2.79 11.28 -12.19
N LEU A 287 -2.54 12.57 -12.40
CA LEU A 287 -1.27 13.19 -12.04
C LEU A 287 -0.96 13.09 -10.54
N SER A 288 -1.98 13.03 -9.68
CA SER A 288 -1.83 12.94 -8.23
C SER A 288 -1.83 11.50 -7.70
N PHE A 289 -1.74 10.49 -8.58
CA PHE A 289 -1.81 9.07 -8.20
C PHE A 289 -3.16 8.67 -7.55
N ILE A 290 -4.25 9.27 -8.01
CA ILE A 290 -5.63 8.95 -7.60
C ILE A 290 -6.27 8.13 -8.72
N THR A 291 -6.23 6.80 -8.59
CA THR A 291 -6.74 5.85 -9.61
C THR A 291 -8.27 5.90 -9.74
N GLU A 292 -8.96 6.41 -8.73
CA GLU A 292 -10.43 6.51 -8.63
C GLU A 292 -11.05 7.35 -9.75
N GLY A 293 -10.28 8.22 -10.41
CA GLY A 293 -10.74 8.96 -11.59
C GLY A 293 -11.20 8.06 -12.75
N ALA A 294 -10.84 6.77 -12.73
CA ALA A 294 -11.29 5.76 -13.69
C ALA A 294 -12.65 5.12 -13.35
N ILE A 295 -13.14 5.24 -12.10
CA ILE A 295 -14.37 4.56 -11.63
C ILE A 295 -15.59 4.89 -12.50
N PRO A 296 -15.86 6.17 -12.87
CA PRO A 296 -17.04 6.48 -13.68
C PRO A 296 -17.04 5.75 -15.04
N TYR A 297 -15.87 5.57 -15.64
CA TYR A 297 -15.71 4.85 -16.91
C TYR A 297 -15.89 3.35 -16.74
N ALA A 298 -15.28 2.77 -15.70
CA ALA A 298 -15.39 1.35 -15.40
C ALA A 298 -16.83 0.96 -15.00
N ALA A 299 -17.55 1.84 -14.31
CA ALA A 299 -18.96 1.62 -13.98
C ALA A 299 -19.85 1.59 -15.24
N ALA A 300 -19.54 2.43 -16.23
CA ALA A 300 -20.32 2.50 -17.47
C ALA A 300 -20.03 1.33 -18.43
N ASP A 301 -18.79 0.83 -18.49
CA ASP A 301 -18.40 -0.24 -19.42
C ASP A 301 -17.27 -1.11 -18.87
N PRO A 302 -17.55 -1.94 -17.84
CA PRO A 302 -16.53 -2.64 -17.07
C PRO A 302 -15.74 -3.64 -17.92
N LEU A 303 -16.42 -4.33 -18.85
CA LEU A 303 -15.82 -5.39 -19.68
C LEU A 303 -14.73 -4.88 -20.62
N ARG A 304 -14.79 -3.60 -21.01
CA ARG A 304 -13.81 -3.01 -21.93
C ARG A 304 -12.84 -2.10 -21.21
N VAL A 305 -13.32 -1.34 -20.22
CA VAL A 305 -12.48 -0.40 -19.49
C VAL A 305 -11.50 -1.12 -18.58
N ILE A 306 -11.94 -2.07 -17.74
CA ILE A 306 -11.07 -2.72 -16.76
C ILE A 306 -9.89 -3.44 -17.44
N PRO A 307 -10.10 -4.30 -18.47
CA PRO A 307 -8.96 -4.92 -19.16
C PRO A 307 -8.03 -3.90 -19.84
N SER A 308 -8.57 -2.80 -20.38
CA SER A 308 -7.78 -1.76 -21.05
C SER A 308 -6.84 -1.04 -20.07
N ILE A 309 -7.37 -0.62 -18.92
CA ILE A 309 -6.58 0.05 -17.89
C ILE A 309 -5.56 -0.91 -17.26
N MET A 310 -5.90 -2.19 -17.08
CA MET A 310 -4.95 -3.19 -16.59
C MET A 310 -3.78 -3.38 -17.54
N VAL A 311 -4.03 -3.48 -18.85
CA VAL A 311 -2.96 -3.62 -19.86
C VAL A 311 -2.07 -2.37 -19.89
N GLY A 312 -2.66 -1.18 -19.83
CA GLY A 312 -1.90 0.06 -19.79
C GLY A 312 -1.05 0.21 -18.54
N SER A 313 -1.61 -0.06 -17.35
CA SER A 313 -0.89 -0.01 -16.08
C SER A 313 0.18 -1.09 -15.97
N ALA A 314 -0.08 -2.31 -16.43
CA ALA A 314 0.92 -3.38 -16.53
C ALA A 314 2.09 -2.96 -17.45
N THR A 315 1.78 -2.33 -18.59
CA THR A 315 2.81 -1.83 -19.51
C THR A 315 3.64 -0.73 -18.86
N ALA A 316 3.00 0.23 -18.18
CA ALA A 316 3.65 1.32 -17.49
C ALA A 316 4.61 0.81 -16.40
N ALA A 317 4.12 -0.05 -15.51
CA ALA A 317 4.90 -0.62 -14.42
C ALA A 317 6.06 -1.51 -14.90
N ALA A 318 5.80 -2.38 -15.90
CA ALA A 318 6.85 -3.19 -16.50
C ALA A 318 7.96 -2.32 -17.11
N THR A 319 7.58 -1.28 -17.84
CA THR A 319 8.53 -0.32 -18.43
C THR A 319 9.33 0.39 -17.36
N ALA A 320 8.68 0.89 -16.30
CA ALA A 320 9.34 1.57 -15.19
C ALA A 320 10.41 0.69 -14.54
N LEU A 321 10.07 -0.56 -14.19
CA LEU A 321 11.03 -1.48 -13.58
C LEU A 321 12.16 -1.87 -14.54
N THR A 322 11.87 -2.07 -15.83
CA THR A 322 12.94 -2.36 -16.82
C THR A 322 13.90 -1.20 -17.03
N LEU A 323 13.45 0.03 -16.80
CA LEU A 323 14.27 1.24 -16.89
C LEU A 323 14.99 1.56 -15.57
N GLY A 324 14.86 0.71 -14.55
CA GLY A 324 15.45 0.93 -13.23
C GLY A 324 14.87 2.16 -12.53
N VAL A 325 13.57 2.41 -12.66
CA VAL A 325 12.92 3.53 -11.95
C VAL A 325 12.60 3.10 -10.52
N GLY A 326 13.23 3.74 -9.55
CA GLY A 326 12.89 3.67 -8.12
C GLY A 326 12.15 4.91 -7.62
N MET A 327 11.35 4.75 -6.57
CA MET A 327 10.63 5.83 -5.89
C MET A 327 10.67 5.64 -4.37
N PRO A 328 11.43 6.46 -3.62
CA PRO A 328 11.50 6.38 -2.16
C PRO A 328 10.27 7.01 -1.48
N ALA A 329 9.50 7.84 -2.19
CA ALA A 329 8.29 8.47 -1.66
C ALA A 329 7.03 7.66 -2.03
N PRO A 330 6.31 7.08 -1.06
CA PRO A 330 5.15 6.22 -1.34
C PRO A 330 3.89 6.97 -1.81
N HIS A 331 3.91 8.31 -1.82
CA HIS A 331 2.77 9.12 -2.22
C HIS A 331 3.21 10.45 -2.85
N GLY A 332 2.35 10.99 -3.72
CA GLY A 332 2.50 12.32 -4.30
C GLY A 332 2.51 12.37 -5.83
N GLY A 333 2.48 11.22 -6.52
CA GLY A 333 2.35 11.16 -7.98
C GLY A 333 3.39 12.01 -8.71
N ILE A 334 2.95 12.88 -9.63
CA ILE A 334 3.83 13.77 -10.38
C ILE A 334 4.55 14.79 -9.49
N PHE A 335 4.00 15.14 -8.33
CA PHE A 335 4.56 16.18 -7.46
C PHE A 335 5.86 15.74 -6.79
N VAL A 336 6.12 14.43 -6.73
CA VAL A 336 7.33 13.86 -6.12
C VAL A 336 8.27 13.26 -7.17
N VAL A 337 8.04 13.56 -8.45
CA VAL A 337 8.79 12.97 -9.57
C VAL A 337 10.29 13.25 -9.51
N VAL A 338 10.70 14.37 -8.91
CA VAL A 338 12.13 14.72 -8.76
C VAL A 338 12.91 13.74 -7.90
N LEU A 339 12.21 12.98 -7.04
CA LEU A 339 12.81 11.95 -6.19
C LEU A 339 12.96 10.61 -6.89
N ALA A 340 12.40 10.48 -8.10
CA ALA A 340 12.55 9.26 -8.86
C ALA A 340 14.03 9.08 -9.22
N GLU A 341 14.57 7.90 -8.93
CA GLU A 341 15.97 7.56 -9.27
C GLU A 341 16.24 7.69 -10.78
N ASN A 342 15.20 7.52 -11.60
CA ASN A 342 15.21 7.80 -13.03
C ASN A 342 13.95 8.60 -13.45
N VAL A 343 14.03 9.93 -13.32
CA VAL A 343 12.96 10.89 -13.67
C VAL A 343 12.43 10.70 -15.11
N LEU A 344 13.32 10.56 -16.09
CA LEU A 344 12.92 10.41 -17.49
C LEU A 344 12.22 9.08 -17.74
N GLY A 345 12.71 8.01 -17.12
CA GLY A 345 12.07 6.69 -17.15
C GLY A 345 10.69 6.72 -16.50
N PHE A 346 10.54 7.41 -15.36
CA PHE A 346 9.28 7.59 -14.67
C PHE A 346 8.23 8.27 -15.57
N LEU A 347 8.59 9.43 -16.15
CA LEU A 347 7.70 10.18 -17.05
C LEU A 347 7.39 9.39 -18.34
N GLY A 348 8.40 8.76 -18.94
CA GLY A 348 8.25 7.95 -20.14
C GLY A 348 7.30 6.77 -19.94
N ALA A 349 7.41 6.08 -18.80
CA ALA A 349 6.54 4.96 -18.44
C ALA A 349 5.08 5.40 -18.25
N ILE A 350 4.83 6.54 -17.61
CA ILE A 350 3.48 7.12 -17.48
C ILE A 350 2.88 7.41 -18.86
N VAL A 351 3.64 8.09 -19.72
CA VAL A 351 3.18 8.44 -21.07
C VAL A 351 2.85 7.19 -21.86
N LEU A 352 3.73 6.19 -21.84
CA LEU A 352 3.51 4.92 -22.54
C LEU A 352 2.25 4.20 -22.03
N GLY A 353 2.12 4.03 -20.72
CA GLY A 353 0.94 3.42 -20.11
C GLY A 353 -0.36 4.15 -20.45
N THR A 354 -0.32 5.48 -20.40
CA THR A 354 -1.45 6.36 -20.74
C THR A 354 -1.88 6.16 -22.19
N VAL A 355 -0.92 6.14 -23.11
CA VAL A 355 -1.18 5.91 -24.55
C VAL A 355 -1.75 4.51 -24.78
N VAL A 356 -1.18 3.47 -24.15
CA VAL A 356 -1.66 2.09 -24.28
C VAL A 356 -3.09 1.96 -23.74
N THR A 357 -3.37 2.53 -22.57
CA THR A 357 -4.73 2.57 -22.00
C THR A 357 -5.71 3.24 -22.96
N ALA A 358 -5.35 4.42 -23.46
CA ALA A 358 -6.19 5.19 -24.36
C ALA A 358 -6.46 4.44 -25.67
N ALA A 359 -5.42 3.83 -26.26
CA ALA A 359 -5.54 3.05 -27.49
C ALA A 359 -6.45 1.82 -27.28
N MET A 360 -6.22 1.05 -26.21
CA MET A 360 -7.00 -0.16 -25.90
C MET A 360 -8.48 0.16 -25.71
N VAL A 361 -8.81 1.15 -24.88
CA VAL A 361 -10.21 1.48 -24.61
C VAL A 361 -10.90 2.07 -25.85
N THR A 362 -10.20 2.90 -26.63
CA THR A 362 -10.74 3.46 -27.88
C THR A 362 -11.03 2.38 -28.91
N LEU A 363 -10.13 1.39 -29.05
CA LEU A 363 -10.29 0.30 -30.02
C LEU A 363 -11.41 -0.67 -29.63
N LEU A 364 -11.60 -0.91 -28.32
CA LEU A 364 -12.59 -1.88 -27.83
C LEU A 364 -13.99 -1.28 -27.67
N LYS A 365 -14.11 0.00 -27.31
CA LYS A 365 -15.41 0.65 -27.12
C LYS A 365 -16.10 0.92 -28.48
N PRO A 366 -17.38 0.54 -28.62
CA PRO A 366 -18.19 0.96 -29.75
C PRO A 366 -18.45 2.47 -29.71
N ASP A 367 -18.92 3.04 -30.82
CA ASP A 367 -19.34 4.43 -30.86
C ASP A 367 -20.63 4.60 -30.05
N GLN A 368 -20.75 5.71 -29.32
CA GLN A 368 -21.86 5.95 -28.40
C GLN A 368 -23.21 5.91 -29.13
N ALA A 369 -23.27 6.49 -30.34
CA ALA A 369 -24.47 6.47 -31.18
C ALA A 369 -24.95 5.04 -31.52
N ALA A 370 -24.05 4.07 -31.63
CA ALA A 370 -24.41 2.67 -31.86
C ALA A 370 -24.99 2.04 -30.58
N VAL A 371 -24.48 2.42 -29.40
CA VAL A 371 -25.01 1.96 -28.10
C VAL A 371 -26.42 2.50 -27.89
N ASP A 372 -26.61 3.81 -28.08
CA ASP A 372 -27.92 4.48 -27.93
C ASP A 372 -28.98 3.85 -28.85
N SER A 373 -28.59 3.44 -30.06
CA SER A 373 -29.50 2.80 -31.01
C SER A 373 -29.95 1.40 -30.59
N VAL A 374 -29.10 0.64 -29.89
CA VAL A 374 -29.44 -0.71 -29.40
C VAL A 374 -30.37 -0.61 -28.20
N GLU A 375 -30.11 0.31 -27.27
CA GLU A 375 -30.98 0.55 -26.10
C GLU A 375 -32.37 1.01 -26.53
N ALA A 376 -32.46 1.93 -27.50
CA ALA A 376 -33.73 2.40 -28.06
C ALA A 376 -34.55 1.30 -28.79
N THR A 377 -33.95 0.16 -29.13
CA THR A 377 -34.65 -1.00 -29.72
C THR A 377 -34.96 -2.11 -28.73
N ALA A 378 -34.42 -2.01 -27.50
CA ALA A 378 -34.64 -2.96 -26.41
C ALA A 378 -35.81 -2.55 -25.49
N ASP A 379 -36.17 -1.26 -25.49
CA ASP A 379 -37.42 -0.71 -24.94
C ASP A 379 -38.59 -0.82 -25.96
#